data_AF-A0A961MMU2-F1
#
_entry.id   AF-A0A961MMU2-F1
#
_cell.length_a   1.000
_cell.length_b   1.000
_cell.length_c   1.000
_cell.angle_alpha   90.00
_cell.angle_beta   90.00
_cell.angle_gamma   90.00
#
_symmetry.space_group_name_H-M   'P 1'
#
loop_
_entity.id
_entity.type
_entity.pdbx_description
1 polymer ?
#
loop_
_entity_poly.entity_id
_entity_poly.type
_entity_poly.pdbx_seq_one_letter_code
_entity_poly.pdbx_strand_id
1 'polypeptide(L)'
;MTNAGERWKQRQKMLEGRTGRFRVDACRILRAEDGYRLVCTGMGMIPAISPPRITVGGLPVREVQFLDRGRRIEAVLPEPPRDSTVLLDFVQGVAKVEAARDDR
;
A
#
# COMPACT_ATOMS: atom_id res chain seq x y z
N MET A 1 9.63 -19.12 -32.16
CA MET A 1 10.42 -18.83 -30.94
C MET A 1 10.00 -17.46 -30.44
N THR A 2 9.21 -17.36 -29.37
CA THR A 2 8.80 -16.04 -28.83
C THR A 2 9.99 -15.37 -28.15
N ASN A 3 10.40 -14.24 -28.70
CA ASN A 3 11.59 -13.54 -28.22
C ASN A 3 11.35 -13.03 -26.79
N ALA A 4 12.39 -12.93 -25.95
CA ALA A 4 12.23 -12.56 -24.54
C ALA A 4 11.44 -11.24 -24.36
N GLY A 5 11.62 -10.29 -25.28
CA GLY A 5 10.88 -9.04 -25.34
C GLY A 5 9.38 -9.20 -25.63
N GLU A 6 8.98 -10.15 -26.46
CA GLU A 6 7.54 -10.41 -26.74
C GLU A 6 6.85 -11.06 -25.55
N ARG A 7 7.54 -11.99 -24.86
CA ARG A 7 7.04 -12.58 -23.61
C ARG A 7 6.88 -11.54 -22.51
N TRP A 8 7.79 -10.58 -22.42
CA TRP A 8 7.68 -9.46 -21.49
C TRP A 8 6.49 -8.56 -21.84
N LYS A 9 6.34 -8.14 -23.11
CA LYS A 9 5.20 -7.32 -23.57
C LYS A 9 3.85 -8.03 -23.36
N GLN A 10 3.77 -9.32 -23.64
CA GLN A 10 2.56 -10.11 -23.39
C GLN A 10 2.24 -10.25 -21.89
N ARG A 11 3.27 -10.42 -21.04
CA ARG A 11 3.08 -10.39 -19.58
C ARG A 11 2.56 -9.04 -19.10
N GLN A 12 3.10 -7.93 -19.60
CA GLN A 12 2.62 -6.58 -19.26
C GLN A 12 1.14 -6.43 -19.65
N LYS A 13 0.76 -6.83 -20.88
CA LYS A 13 -0.63 -6.77 -21.35
C LYS A 13 -1.58 -7.67 -20.55
N MET A 14 -1.14 -8.85 -20.12
CA MET A 14 -1.93 -9.72 -19.24
C MET A 14 -2.08 -9.18 -17.81
N LEU A 15 -1.08 -8.44 -17.31
CA LEU A 15 -1.12 -7.81 -15.99
C LEU A 15 -1.98 -6.54 -16.00
N GLU A 16 -1.99 -5.79 -17.10
CA GLU A 16 -2.82 -4.61 -17.31
C GLU A 16 -4.33 -4.94 -17.26
N GLY A 17 -4.73 -6.09 -17.82
CA GLY A 17 -6.10 -6.60 -17.73
C GLY A 17 -6.48 -7.24 -16.39
N ARG A 18 -5.50 -7.51 -15.51
CA ARG A 18 -5.74 -7.99 -14.15
C ARG A 18 -5.82 -6.78 -13.21
N THR A 19 -6.99 -6.15 -13.17
CA THR A 19 -7.40 -5.36 -12.00
C THR A 19 -7.59 -6.33 -10.84
N GLY A 20 -6.48 -6.70 -10.20
CA GLY A 20 -6.52 -7.33 -8.90
C GLY A 20 -7.32 -6.43 -7.98
N ARG A 21 -8.49 -6.88 -7.54
CA ARG A 21 -9.22 -6.17 -6.49
C ARG A 21 -8.38 -6.28 -5.24
N PHE A 22 -7.75 -5.19 -4.82
CA PHE A 22 -7.19 -5.11 -3.49
C PHE A 22 -8.29 -4.76 -2.50
N ARG A 23 -8.12 -5.23 -1.27
CA ARG A 23 -9.01 -4.95 -0.16
C ARG A 23 -8.16 -4.62 1.04
N VAL A 24 -8.55 -3.60 1.78
CA VAL A 24 -7.93 -3.23 3.05
C VAL A 24 -8.90 -3.61 4.15
N ASP A 25 -8.43 -4.44 5.08
CA ASP A 25 -9.25 -4.98 6.17
C ASP A 25 -9.15 -4.11 7.41
N ALA A 26 -7.93 -3.68 7.74
CA ALA A 26 -7.68 -2.80 8.87
C ALA A 26 -6.37 -2.05 8.69
N CYS A 27 -6.31 -0.83 9.22
CA CYS A 27 -5.07 -0.07 9.40
C CYS A 27 -4.90 0.34 10.85
N ARG A 28 -3.65 0.43 11.31
CA ARG A 28 -3.27 0.90 12.64
C ARG A 28 -2.11 1.87 12.53
N ILE A 29 -2.15 2.93 13.33
CA ILE A 29 -1.04 3.86 13.53
C ILE A 29 -0.45 3.54 14.89
N LEU A 30 0.82 3.16 14.91
CA LEU A 30 1.59 2.80 16.10
C LEU A 30 2.64 3.87 16.36
N ARG A 31 2.89 4.19 17.62
CA ARG A 31 4.08 4.97 17.99
C ARG A 31 5.33 4.12 17.82
N ALA A 32 6.41 4.71 17.32
CA ALA A 32 7.72 4.08 17.16
C ALA A 32 8.80 5.01 17.73
N GLU A 33 10.01 4.49 17.95
CA GLU A 33 11.13 5.27 18.50
C GLU A 33 11.41 6.55 17.70
N ASP A 34 11.35 6.46 16.36
CA ASP A 34 11.64 7.56 15.44
C ASP A 34 10.39 8.23 14.85
N GLY A 35 9.22 8.07 15.48
CA GLY A 35 7.98 8.72 15.04
C GLY A 35 6.77 7.80 15.09
N TYR A 36 6.15 7.57 13.92
CA TYR A 36 4.93 6.76 13.81
C TYR A 36 5.06 5.74 12.70
N ARG A 37 4.41 4.60 12.87
CA ARG A 37 4.35 3.51 11.89
C ARG A 37 2.91 3.24 11.52
N LEU A 38 2.64 3.21 10.22
CA LEU A 38 1.41 2.68 9.67
C LEU A 38 1.56 1.18 9.45
N VAL A 39 0.59 0.40 9.90
CA VAL A 39 0.44 -1.02 9.56
C VAL A 39 -0.94 -1.24 8.99
N CYS A 40 -1.03 -1.69 7.73
CA CYS A 40 -2.28 -2.07 7.10
C CYS A 40 -2.30 -3.55 6.76
N THR A 41 -3.45 -4.19 6.92
CA THR A 41 -3.69 -5.60 6.59
C THR A 41 -4.82 -5.71 5.58
N GLY A 42 -4.78 -6.75 4.76
CA GLY A 42 -5.72 -6.89 3.66
C GLY A 42 -5.36 -8.00 2.68
N MET A 43 -5.81 -7.86 1.44
CA MET A 43 -5.49 -8.76 0.33
C MET A 43 -5.13 -7.98 -0.93
N GLY A 44 -4.19 -8.51 -1.70
CA GLY A 44 -3.85 -7.95 -3.01
C GLY A 44 -3.14 -6.60 -2.95
N MET A 45 -2.59 -6.21 -1.80
CA MET A 45 -1.94 -4.92 -1.59
C MET A 45 -0.48 -4.89 -2.08
N ILE A 46 -0.18 -5.54 -3.21
CA ILE A 46 1.15 -5.46 -3.86
C ILE A 46 1.02 -4.59 -5.11
N PRO A 47 1.92 -3.61 -5.31
CA PRO A 47 1.97 -2.88 -6.56
C PRO A 47 2.40 -3.79 -7.71
N ALA A 48 1.69 -3.70 -8.84
CA ALA A 48 2.04 -4.46 -10.04
C ALA A 48 3.19 -3.83 -10.84
N ILE A 49 3.28 -2.49 -10.86
CA ILE A 49 4.24 -1.74 -11.70
C ILE A 49 4.75 -0.50 -10.95
N SER A 50 3.84 0.39 -10.56
CA SER A 50 4.17 1.64 -9.86
C SER A 50 3.93 1.50 -8.36
N PRO A 51 4.82 2.05 -7.51
CA PRO A 51 4.56 2.16 -6.08
C PRO A 51 3.23 2.89 -5.82
N PRO A 52 2.42 2.43 -4.87
CA PRO A 52 1.19 3.12 -4.52
C PRO A 52 1.51 4.44 -3.81
N ARG A 53 0.59 5.41 -3.93
CA ARG A 53 0.62 6.59 -3.08
C ARG A 53 -0.16 6.28 -1.83
N ILE A 54 0.51 6.37 -0.68
CA ILE A 54 -0.13 6.12 0.62
C ILE A 54 0.02 7.37 1.47
N THR A 55 -1.09 7.84 2.03
CA THR A 55 -1.11 8.97 2.96
C THR A 55 -1.91 8.65 4.21
N VAL A 56 -1.57 9.32 5.32
CA VAL A 56 -2.31 9.26 6.60
C VAL A 56 -2.57 10.68 7.08
N GLY A 57 -3.83 11.08 7.21
CA GLY A 57 -4.21 12.46 7.54
C GLY A 57 -3.64 13.50 6.55
N GLY A 58 -3.48 13.10 5.28
CA GLY A 58 -2.86 13.90 4.22
C GLY A 58 -1.33 13.87 4.18
N LEU A 59 -0.65 13.23 5.14
CA LEU A 59 0.80 13.11 5.17
C LEU A 59 1.28 11.89 4.37
N PRO A 60 2.19 12.04 3.39
CA PRO A 60 2.75 10.89 2.68
C PRO A 60 3.65 10.06 3.59
N VAL A 61 3.48 8.74 3.52
CA VAL A 61 4.35 7.79 4.23
C VAL A 61 5.70 7.64 3.54
N ARG A 62 6.68 7.11 4.28
CA ARG A 62 8.04 6.77 3.83
C ARG A 62 8.31 5.29 4.06
N GLU A 63 9.36 4.77 3.44
CA GLU A 63 9.89 3.41 3.69
C GLU A 63 8.81 2.31 3.63
N VAL A 64 7.99 2.34 2.58
CA VAL A 64 6.88 1.40 2.43
C VAL A 64 7.42 -0.01 2.15
N GLN A 65 7.01 -0.97 2.98
CA GLN A 65 7.29 -2.38 2.83
C GLN A 65 6.01 -3.16 2.56
N PHE A 66 6.08 -4.05 1.57
CA PHE A 66 4.99 -4.96 1.21
C PHE A 66 5.35 -6.36 1.69
N LEU A 67 4.64 -6.81 2.73
CA LEU A 67 4.91 -8.05 3.43
C LEU A 67 3.82 -9.09 3.13
N ASP A 68 4.10 -10.34 3.50
CA ASP A 68 3.12 -11.44 3.50
C ASP A 68 2.42 -11.64 2.14
N ARG A 69 3.17 -11.43 1.06
CA ARG A 69 2.66 -11.49 -0.33
C ARG A 69 1.45 -10.56 -0.54
N GLY A 70 1.53 -9.34 -0.02
CA GLY A 70 0.51 -8.30 -0.21
C GLY A 70 -0.67 -8.42 0.72
N ARG A 71 -0.47 -9.08 1.86
CA ARG A 71 -1.44 -9.11 2.96
C ARG A 71 -1.16 -8.09 4.04
N ARG A 72 0.03 -7.52 4.06
CA ARG A 72 0.45 -6.52 5.03
C ARG A 72 1.29 -5.44 4.36
N ILE A 73 1.00 -4.19 4.69
CA ILE A 73 1.83 -3.03 4.37
C ILE A 73 2.33 -2.45 5.68
N GLU A 74 3.60 -2.09 5.71
CA GLU A 74 4.17 -1.27 6.77
C GLU A 74 4.82 -0.04 6.17
N ALA A 75 4.67 1.10 6.82
CA ALA A 75 5.30 2.34 6.39
C ALA A 75 5.58 3.26 7.56
N VAL A 76 6.55 4.14 7.41
CA VAL A 76 6.94 5.13 8.41
C VAL A 76 6.25 6.46 8.10
N LEU A 77 5.78 7.14 9.12
CA LEU A 77 5.26 8.50 9.05
C LEU A 77 6.33 9.45 9.63
N PRO A 78 6.76 10.47 8.87
CA PRO A 78 7.84 11.36 9.31
C PRO A 78 7.43 12.30 10.44
N GLU A 79 6.13 12.51 10.66
CA GLU A 79 5.56 13.36 11.69
C GLU A 79 4.18 12.83 12.10
N PRO A 80 3.60 13.27 13.24
CA PRO A 80 2.27 12.84 13.65
C PRO A 80 1.20 13.22 12.62
N PRO A 81 0.34 12.29 12.19
CA PRO A 81 -0.71 12.62 11.23
C PRO A 81 -1.82 13.45 11.87
N ARG A 82 -2.40 14.38 11.09
CA ARG A 82 -3.47 15.30 11.55
C ARG A 82 -4.71 14.55 12.01
N ASP A 83 -5.08 13.51 11.28
CA ASP A 83 -6.21 12.62 11.57
C ASP A 83 -5.82 11.15 11.27
N SER A 84 -6.75 10.21 11.41
CA SER A 84 -6.49 8.77 11.21
C SER A 84 -6.88 8.25 9.83
N THR A 85 -7.26 9.12 8.91
CA THR A 85 -7.69 8.74 7.57
C THR A 85 -6.49 8.22 6.79
N VAL A 86 -6.53 6.95 6.38
CA VAL A 86 -5.56 6.34 5.47
C VAL A 86 -6.13 6.32 4.08
N LEU A 87 -5.37 6.85 3.11
CA LEU A 87 -5.65 6.70 1.69
C LEU A 87 -4.58 5.81 1.07
N LEU A 88 -5.00 4.75 0.39
CA LEU A 88 -4.15 3.88 -0.39
C LEU A 88 -4.59 3.99 -1.85
N ASP A 89 -3.77 4.63 -2.66
CA ASP A 89 -3.98 4.82 -4.09
C ASP A 89 -3.04 3.90 -4.87
N PHE A 90 -3.61 2.79 -5.33
CA PHE A 90 -2.97 1.86 -6.24
C PHE A 90 -3.44 2.15 -7.67
N VAL A 91 -2.62 1.78 -8.66
CA VAL A 91 -3.03 1.82 -10.09
C VAL A 91 -4.36 1.05 -10.33
N GLN A 92 -4.67 0.07 -9.48
CA GLN A 92 -5.86 -0.78 -9.57
C GLN A 92 -7.09 -0.21 -8.85
N GLY A 93 -6.95 0.88 -8.07
CA GLY A 93 -8.03 1.54 -7.36
C GLY A 93 -7.60 2.29 -6.10
N VAL A 94 -8.55 2.96 -5.47
CA VAL A 94 -8.34 3.73 -4.23
C VAL A 94 -9.12 3.11 -3.09
N ALA A 95 -8.49 3.00 -1.92
CA ALA A 95 -9.14 2.64 -0.66
C ALA A 95 -8.97 3.78 0.35
N LYS A 96 -10.05 4.10 1.05
CA LYS A 96 -10.08 5.01 2.20
C LYS A 96 -10.49 4.23 3.44
N VAL A 97 -9.68 4.28 4.49
CA VAL A 97 -9.90 3.52 5.74
C VAL A 97 -9.54 4.40 6.94
N GLU A 98 -10.30 4.30 8.02
CA GLU A 98 -9.92 4.88 9.31
C GLU A 98 -8.97 3.95 10.05
N ALA A 99 -7.77 4.44 10.41
CA ALA A 99 -6.84 3.66 11.21
C ALA A 99 -7.17 3.76 12.70
N ALA A 100 -7.05 2.63 13.41
CA ALA A 100 -7.02 2.66 14.86
C ALA A 100 -5.69 3.28 15.33
N ARG A 101 -5.74 4.19 16.30
CA ARG A 101 -4.55 4.73 16.96
C ARG A 101 -4.25 3.88 18.19
N ASP A 102 -3.01 3.45 18.34
CA ASP A 102 -2.52 2.81 19.56
C ASP A 102 -1.62 3.82 20.29
N ASP A 103 -2.22 4.51 21.27
CA ASP A 103 -1.56 5.57 22.07
C ASP A 103 -0.85 5.00 23.32
N ARG A 104 -0.68 3.67 23.41
CA ARG A 104 -0.05 2.99 24.55
C ARG A 104 1.45 3.24 24.66
#